data_AF-A0A9Q3D4Q3-F1
#
_entry.id   AF-A0A9Q3D4Q3-F1
#
_cell.length_a   1.000
_cell.length_b   1.000
_cell.length_c   1.000
_cell.angle_alpha   90.00
_cell.angle_beta   90.00
_cell.angle_gamma   90.00
#
_symmetry.space_group_name_H-M   'P 1'
#
loop_
_entity.id
_entity.type
_entity.pdbx_description
1 polymer ?
#
loop_
_entity_poly.entity_id
_entity_poly.type
_entity_poly.pdbx_seq_one_letter_code
_entity_poly.pdbx_strand_id
1 'polypeptide(L)'
;MIKELHGPFALQVKFTGDLMNKHPALPVTLIKPYTSSYKESFPLRNQTPLEIPPLEEGEGKRIVKALKKRRKRKKKEREYLVRYRNPAQEDEWLLEKYIKNSDKLLRRLRHERKHKE
;
A
#
# COMPACT_ATOMS: atom_id res chain seq x y z
N MET A 1 6.58 15.75 49.20
CA MET A 1 7.59 16.65 48.60
C MET A 1 7.70 16.58 47.07
N ILE A 2 8.01 15.47 46.39
CA ILE A 2 8.14 15.52 44.89
C ILE A 2 6.80 15.34 44.14
N LYS A 3 5.87 14.51 44.65
CA LYS A 3 4.56 14.27 44.00
C LYS A 3 3.64 15.50 43.98
N GLU A 4 3.74 16.36 44.98
CA GLU A 4 2.90 17.57 45.11
C GLU A 4 3.18 18.59 44.00
N LEU A 5 4.36 18.53 43.37
CA LEU A 5 4.77 19.44 42.29
C LEU A 5 4.29 19.01 40.89
N HIS A 6 3.93 17.73 40.68
CA HIS A 6 3.80 17.15 39.33
C HIS A 6 2.36 16.71 38.94
N GLY A 7 1.34 17.19 39.64
CA GLY A 7 -0.06 17.00 39.27
C GLY A 7 -0.59 15.56 39.47
N PRO A 8 -1.88 15.32 39.17
CA PRO A 8 -2.58 14.09 39.56
C PRO A 8 -2.07 12.81 38.90
N PHE A 9 -1.32 12.91 37.79
CA PHE A 9 -0.80 11.76 37.05
C PHE A 9 0.68 11.46 37.34
N ALA A 10 1.27 12.09 38.36
CA ALA A 10 2.66 11.86 38.73
C ALA A 10 2.91 10.47 39.33
N LEU A 11 3.77 9.68 38.70
CA LEU A 11 4.22 8.38 39.18
C LEU A 11 5.60 8.50 39.83
N GLN A 12 5.74 7.96 41.04
CA GLN A 12 7.02 7.86 41.74
C GLN A 12 7.53 6.43 41.63
N VAL A 13 8.65 6.24 40.95
CA VAL A 13 9.32 4.94 40.83
C VAL A 13 10.43 4.86 41.88
N LYS A 14 10.42 3.79 42.69
CA LYS A 14 11.52 3.48 43.62
C LYS A 14 12.33 2.33 43.03
N PHE A 15 13.62 2.55 42.80
CA PHE A 15 14.54 1.50 42.37
C PHE A 15 15.09 0.75 43.58
N THR A 16 15.19 -0.58 43.49
CA THR A 16 15.77 -1.45 44.53
C THR A 16 16.78 -2.42 43.91
N GLY A 17 17.74 -2.91 44.71
CA GLY A 17 18.74 -3.89 44.29
C GLY A 17 19.73 -3.35 43.24
N ASP A 18 20.09 -4.19 42.27
CA ASP A 18 21.11 -3.92 41.24
C ASP A 18 20.81 -2.71 40.32
N LEU A 19 19.60 -2.19 40.37
CA LEU A 19 19.16 -1.03 39.60
C LEU A 19 19.53 0.31 40.25
N MET A 20 19.97 0.33 41.52
CA MET A 20 20.47 1.56 42.16
C MET A 20 21.84 1.99 41.63
N ASN A 21 22.65 1.03 41.17
CA ASN A 21 24.02 1.27 40.72
C ASN A 21 24.11 1.59 39.22
N LYS A 22 23.00 1.50 38.48
CA LYS A 22 22.94 1.86 37.05
C LYS A 22 22.44 3.29 36.93
N HIS A 23 22.95 4.04 35.95
CA HIS A 23 22.38 5.35 35.62
C HIS A 23 20.88 5.16 35.37
N PRO A 24 19.99 5.96 35.98
CA PRO A 24 18.56 5.86 35.73
C PRO A 24 18.31 6.27 34.27
N ALA A 25 18.34 5.29 33.37
CA ALA A 25 17.78 5.42 32.05
C ALA A 25 16.28 5.30 32.23
N LEU A 26 15.64 6.43 32.54
CA LEU A 26 14.20 6.51 32.44
C LEU A 26 13.84 6.00 31.05
N PRO A 27 13.00 4.96 30.89
CA PRO A 27 12.37 4.76 29.62
C PRO A 27 11.58 6.03 29.40
N VAL A 28 12.08 6.91 28.54
CA VAL A 28 11.28 8.03 28.06
C VAL A 28 10.12 7.34 27.37
N THR A 29 9.00 7.22 28.07
CA THR A 29 7.75 6.83 27.46
C THR A 29 7.48 7.94 26.47
N LEU A 30 7.90 7.74 25.23
CA LEU A 30 7.58 8.57 24.07
C LEU A 30 6.09 8.41 23.74
N ILE A 31 5.23 8.37 24.75
CA ILE A 31 3.79 8.51 24.59
C ILE A 31 3.60 10.01 24.43
N LYS A 32 3.87 10.51 23.22
CA LYS A 32 3.31 11.80 22.84
C LYS A 32 1.80 11.65 22.97
N PRO A 33 1.13 12.42 23.85
CA PRO A 33 -0.32 12.38 23.90
C PRO A 33 -0.82 12.83 22.52
N TYR A 34 -1.49 11.94 21.79
CA TYR A 34 -2.21 12.31 20.58
C TYR A 34 -3.44 13.11 21.02
N THR A 35 -3.26 14.41 21.25
CA THR A 35 -4.41 15.32 21.39
C THR A 35 -5.04 15.47 20.01
N SER A 36 -6.37 15.41 19.95
CA SER A 36 -7.09 15.83 18.73
C SER A 36 -6.58 17.22 18.35
N SER A 37 -6.27 17.44 17.07
CA SER A 37 -5.75 18.73 16.64
C SER A 37 -6.82 19.79 16.87
N TYR A 38 -6.64 20.62 17.91
CA TYR A 38 -7.53 21.74 18.18
C TYR A 38 -7.54 22.66 16.95
N LYS A 39 -8.72 22.83 16.34
CA LYS A 39 -8.90 23.63 15.12
C LYS A 39 -8.44 25.09 15.32
N GLU A 40 -8.55 25.58 16.55
CA GLU A 40 -8.12 26.92 16.97
C GLU A 40 -6.60 27.12 16.89
N SER A 41 -5.81 26.07 17.16
CA SER A 41 -4.35 26.16 17.12
C SER A 41 -3.79 26.12 15.69
N PHE A 42 -4.57 25.61 14.73
CA PHE A 42 -4.15 25.41 13.34
C PHE A 42 -5.26 25.82 12.35
N PRO A 43 -5.64 27.11 12.30
CA PRO A 43 -6.76 27.60 11.47
C PRO A 43 -6.54 27.37 9.97
N LEU A 44 -5.28 27.38 9.53
CA LEU A 44 -4.87 27.16 8.13
C LEU A 44 -5.10 25.72 7.64
N ARG A 45 -5.23 24.74 8.55
CA ARG A 45 -5.37 23.31 8.18
C ARG A 45 -6.72 22.99 7.52
N ASN A 46 -7.72 23.84 7.71
CA ASN A 46 -9.05 23.69 7.11
C ASN A 46 -9.24 24.52 5.84
N GLN A 47 -8.28 25.37 5.48
CA GLN A 47 -8.46 26.39 4.43
C GLN A 47 -7.96 25.94 3.06
N THR A 48 -7.16 24.88 2.98
CA THR A 48 -6.77 24.30 1.69
C THR A 48 -7.85 23.33 1.23
N PRO A 49 -8.67 23.68 0.22
CA PRO A 49 -9.47 22.67 -0.45
C PRO A 49 -8.50 21.61 -0.97
N LEU A 50 -8.75 20.35 -0.61
CA LEU A 50 -8.06 19.23 -1.22
C LEU A 50 -8.51 19.21 -2.68
N GLU A 51 -7.69 19.73 -3.59
CA GLU A 51 -7.86 19.52 -5.02
C GLU A 51 -7.60 18.03 -5.28
N ILE A 52 -8.66 17.24 -5.23
CA ILE A 52 -8.61 15.85 -5.64
C ILE A 52 -8.46 15.89 -7.16
N PRO A 53 -7.34 15.41 -7.73
CA PRO A 53 -7.21 15.36 -9.18
C PRO A 53 -8.37 14.53 -9.76
N PRO A 54 -8.95 14.94 -10.90
CA PRO A 54 -10.04 14.20 -11.50
C PRO A 54 -9.62 12.74 -11.72
N LEU A 55 -10.38 11.81 -11.16
CA LEU A 55 -10.21 10.40 -11.45
C LEU A 55 -10.56 10.21 -12.93
N GLU A 56 -9.60 9.81 -13.77
CA GLU A 56 -9.87 9.51 -15.17
C GLU A 56 -10.84 8.32 -15.26
N GLU A 57 -12.15 8.61 -15.26
CA GLU A 57 -13.19 7.67 -15.62
C GLU A 57 -13.15 7.47 -17.14
N GLY A 58 -12.25 6.61 -17.64
CA GLY A 58 -12.29 6.34 -19.07
C GLY A 58 -11.20 5.53 -19.74
N GLU A 59 -10.15 5.08 -19.06
CA GLU A 59 -9.31 4.04 -19.69
C GLU A 59 -9.98 2.67 -19.56
N GLY A 60 -10.96 2.40 -20.44
CA GLY A 60 -11.62 1.09 -20.52
C GLY A 60 -10.61 -0.07 -20.48
N LYS A 61 -10.96 -1.17 -19.80
CA LYS A 61 -10.17 -2.40 -19.54
C LYS A 61 -8.79 -2.42 -20.23
N ARG A 62 -7.81 -1.68 -19.68
CA ARG A 62 -6.48 -1.61 -20.27
C ARG A 62 -5.67 -2.83 -19.89
N ILE A 63 -5.33 -3.63 -20.89
CA ILE A 63 -4.52 -4.83 -20.74
C ILE A 63 -3.05 -4.43 -20.52
N VAL A 64 -2.44 -4.93 -19.43
CA VAL A 64 -1.03 -4.66 -19.09
C VAL A 64 -0.13 -5.79 -19.52
N LYS A 65 -0.52 -7.04 -19.26
CA LYS A 65 0.35 -8.20 -19.44
C LYS A 65 -0.42 -9.46 -19.82
N ALA A 66 0.16 -10.27 -20.71
CA ALA A 66 -0.25 -11.65 -20.92
C ALA A 66 0.58 -12.56 -20.01
N LEU A 67 -0.06 -13.44 -19.25
CA LEU A 67 0.58 -14.32 -18.26
C LEU A 67 0.80 -15.73 -18.80
N LYS A 68 -0.22 -16.32 -19.43
CA LYS A 68 -0.21 -17.72 -19.87
C LYS A 68 -0.80 -17.84 -21.27
N LYS A 69 -0.46 -18.94 -21.94
CA LYS A 69 -1.05 -19.34 -23.23
C LYS A 69 -1.68 -20.72 -23.06
N ARG A 70 -2.87 -20.92 -23.62
CA ARG A 70 -3.58 -22.21 -23.68
C ARG A 70 -4.13 -22.41 -25.09
N ARG A 71 -4.22 -23.66 -25.53
CA ARG A 71 -4.91 -24.02 -26.78
C ARG A 71 -6.26 -24.65 -26.43
N LYS A 72 -7.34 -24.17 -27.04
CA LYS A 72 -8.66 -24.78 -26.86
C LYS A 72 -8.69 -26.09 -27.66
N ARG A 73 -9.24 -27.16 -27.08
CA ARG A 73 -9.30 -28.47 -27.77
C ARG A 73 -10.31 -28.48 -28.93
N LYS A 74 -11.44 -27.78 -28.74
CA LYS A 74 -12.59 -27.80 -29.68
C LYS A 74 -12.40 -26.91 -30.92
N LYS A 75 -11.77 -25.75 -30.76
CA LYS A 75 -11.41 -24.83 -31.85
C LYS A 75 -9.89 -24.72 -31.80
N LYS A 76 -9.18 -24.88 -32.91
CA LYS A 76 -7.69 -24.80 -32.99
C LYS A 76 -7.12 -23.41 -32.63
N GLU A 77 -7.84 -22.61 -31.86
CA GLU A 77 -7.56 -21.25 -31.43
C GLU A 77 -6.71 -21.24 -30.16
N ARG A 78 -5.91 -20.18 -30.03
CA ARG A 78 -5.05 -19.92 -28.86
C ARG A 78 -5.71 -18.84 -28.00
N GLU A 79 -5.83 -19.12 -26.72
CA GLU A 79 -6.29 -18.20 -25.69
C GLU A 79 -5.09 -17.77 -24.84
N TYR A 80 -5.11 -16.52 -24.40
CA TYR A 80 -4.09 -15.95 -23.55
C TYR A 80 -4.74 -15.44 -22.26
N LEU A 81 -4.12 -15.74 -21.13
CA LEU A 81 -4.55 -15.21 -19.84
C LEU A 81 -4.00 -13.81 -19.70
N VAL A 82 -4.90 -12.84 -19.52
CA VAL A 82 -4.59 -11.43 -19.57
C VAL A 82 -4.82 -10.77 -18.23
N ARG A 83 -3.86 -9.95 -17.81
CA ARG A 83 -3.92 -9.12 -16.60
C ARG A 83 -4.18 -7.67 -16.95
N TYR A 84 -5.17 -7.10 -16.30
CA TYR A 84 -5.58 -5.71 -16.48
C TYR A 84 -4.76 -4.74 -15.60
N ARG A 85 -4.79 -3.46 -15.96
CA ARG A 85 -4.13 -2.37 -15.20
C ARG A 85 -4.81 -2.12 -13.87
N ASN A 86 -6.13 -2.23 -13.84
CA ASN A 86 -6.90 -2.04 -12.63
C ASN A 86 -6.83 -3.33 -11.79
N PRO A 87 -6.31 -3.27 -10.54
CA PRO A 87 -6.23 -4.43 -9.67
C PRO A 87 -7.60 -4.99 -9.24
N ALA A 88 -8.68 -4.22 -9.38
CA ALA A 88 -10.03 -4.69 -9.12
C ALA A 88 -10.58 -5.64 -10.21
N GLN A 89 -9.93 -5.69 -11.38
CA GLN A 89 -10.34 -6.58 -12.47
C GLN A 89 -9.58 -7.91 -12.40
N GLU A 90 -10.34 -9.00 -12.41
CA GLU A 90 -9.79 -10.35 -12.44
C GLU A 90 -9.13 -10.69 -13.78
N ASP A 91 -8.20 -11.65 -13.75
CA ASP A 91 -7.51 -12.13 -14.93
C ASP A 91 -8.46 -12.94 -15.84
N GLU A 92 -8.48 -12.62 -17.13
CA GLU A 92 -9.43 -13.20 -18.09
C GLU A 92 -8.72 -13.92 -19.25
N TRP A 93 -9.32 -15.00 -19.75
CA TRP A 93 -8.84 -15.69 -20.95
C TRP A 93 -9.43 -15.07 -22.21
N LEU A 94 -8.57 -14.41 -23.00
CA LEU A 94 -8.97 -13.73 -24.24
C LEU A 94 -8.31 -14.37 -25.46
N LEU A 95 -8.99 -14.28 -26.60
CA LEU A 95 -8.40 -14.61 -27.90
C LEU A 95 -7.50 -13.48 -28.37
N GLU A 96 -6.54 -13.82 -29.23
CA GLU A 96 -5.58 -12.86 -29.79
C GLU A 96 -6.25 -11.66 -30.47
N LYS A 97 -7.41 -11.89 -31.10
CA LYS A 97 -8.18 -10.86 -31.82
C LYS A 97 -8.75 -9.77 -30.92
N TYR A 98 -9.00 -10.08 -29.64
CA TYR A 98 -9.60 -9.13 -28.69
C TYR A 98 -8.56 -8.34 -27.89
N ILE A 99 -7.27 -8.66 -28.05
CA ILE A 99 -6.18 -8.01 -27.31
C ILE A 99 -5.62 -6.87 -28.18
N LYS A 100 -5.79 -5.63 -27.72
CA LYS A 100 -5.13 -4.46 -28.34
C LYS A 100 -3.61 -4.58 -28.17
N ASN A 101 -2.84 -4.35 -29.24
CA ASN A 101 -1.38 -4.47 -29.27
C ASN A 101 -0.85 -5.86 -28.85
N SER A 102 -1.55 -6.93 -29.25
CA SER A 102 -1.22 -8.32 -28.93
C SER A 102 0.23 -8.69 -29.23
N ASP A 103 0.79 -8.27 -30.37
CA ASP A 103 2.16 -8.58 -30.78
C ASP A 103 3.22 -8.22 -29.74
N LYS A 104 3.14 -7.02 -29.17
CA LYS A 104 4.11 -6.53 -28.18
C LYS A 104 4.03 -7.35 -26.89
N LEU A 105 2.81 -7.65 -26.45
CA LEU A 105 2.56 -8.44 -25.23
C LEU A 105 3.01 -9.90 -25.40
N LEU A 106 2.72 -10.49 -26.56
CA LEU A 106 3.10 -11.88 -26.85
C LEU A 106 4.61 -12.03 -27.06
N ARG A 107 5.29 -11.04 -27.63
CA ARG A 107 6.77 -11.00 -27.69
C ARG A 107 7.37 -11.02 -26.29
N ARG A 108 6.87 -10.19 -25.37
CA ARG A 108 7.31 -10.17 -23.96
C ARG A 108 7.07 -11.51 -23.28
N LEU A 109 5.88 -12.09 -23.44
CA LEU A 109 5.56 -13.42 -22.90
C LEU A 109 6.54 -14.50 -23.40
N ARG A 110 6.88 -14.49 -24.70
CA ARG A 110 7.84 -15.45 -25.27
C ARG A 110 9.23 -15.26 -24.67
N HIS A 111 9.66 -14.01 -24.47
CA HIS A 111 10.95 -13.71 -23.85
C HIS A 111 11.00 -14.16 -22.39
N GLU A 112 9.98 -13.84 -21.58
CA GLU A 112 9.91 -14.25 -20.17
C GLU A 112 9.92 -15.76 -19.99
N ARG A 113 9.33 -16.53 -20.92
CA ARG A 113 9.37 -17.99 -20.84
C ARG A 113 10.76 -18.57 -21.11
N LYS A 114 11.51 -17.97 -22.04
CA LYS A 114 12.88 -18.39 -22.34
C LYS A 114 13.86 -18.18 -21.19
N HIS A 115 13.65 -17.13 -20.39
CA HIS A 115 14.52 -16.80 -19.24
C HIS A 115 14.15 -17.53 -17.94
N LYS A 116 13.04 -18.27 -17.93
CA LYS A 116 12.56 -19.01 -16.76
C LYS A 116 12.85 -20.52 -16.85
N GLU A 117 13.28 -20.98 -18.01
CA GLU A 117 13.86 -22.31 -18.24
C GLU A 117 15.36 -22.25 -17.94
#